data_AF-A0A6H2FM83-F1
#
_entry.id   AF-A0A6H2FM83-F1
#
_cell.length_a   1.000
_cell.length_b   1.000
_cell.length_c   1.000
_cell.angle_alpha   90.00
_cell.angle_beta   90.00
_cell.angle_gamma   90.00
#
_symmetry.space_group_name_H-M   'P 1'
#
loop_
_entity.id
_entity.type
_entity.pdbx_description
1 polymer ?
#
loop_
_entity_poly.entity_id
_entity_poly.type
_entity_poly.pdbx_seq_one_letter_code
_entity_poly.pdbx_strand_id
1 'polypeptide(L)'
;MYRSNKLKIYLVGGAVRDHLLKINVKDKDWVVVGSDIKSMLKLGFKLVGKDFPVFLHPKTHEEYALARTEYKSGHGYKGFKYYATPTISLKEDLLRRDLTINAIAQDNLGKFYDPYNGLNDIKNRILKHVSLSFKDDPLRVLRVARFAAKLNYLNFKIHDSTLKLMKIMSNSGELSYLKPERIWKETYNALRSKDPQIYFQILKKCNALSSILPEINKLYGIPAPLKWHPEIDTGIHTMLTLKIISQLTKNVSTRFAALCHDIGKGLTPKKLWPRHPGHGIAGIPLIKKLCKKLKIPNNIKKLSILSAKIHDIIHDIYNQKPEDILNIYNIIDAWRKPERVKQIALISEADARGRLTLELMEYKQGKYFIDMYNFISKLNIKNIINNINLKGININKTIQNERLKLLKSFLKSK
;
A
#
# COMPACT_ATOMS: atom_id res chain seq x y z
N MET A 1 -35.74 31.57 -25.98
CA MET A 1 -34.63 32.23 -25.25
C MET A 1 -33.67 31.19 -24.70
N TYR A 2 -32.68 30.76 -25.49
CA TYR A 2 -31.55 29.97 -24.98
C TYR A 2 -30.57 30.95 -24.34
N ARG A 3 -30.71 31.19 -23.03
CA ARG A 3 -29.64 31.87 -22.26
C ARG A 3 -28.35 31.09 -22.53
N SER A 4 -27.29 31.84 -22.86
CA SER A 4 -25.90 31.40 -22.81
C SER A 4 -25.66 30.69 -21.47
N ASN A 5 -25.82 29.37 -21.44
CA ASN A 5 -25.70 28.57 -20.23
C ASN A 5 -24.22 28.43 -19.92
N LYS A 6 -23.68 29.42 -19.21
CA LYS A 6 -22.38 29.31 -18.55
C LYS A 6 -22.42 28.04 -17.69
N LEU A 7 -21.62 27.03 -18.06
CA LEU A 7 -21.57 25.76 -17.36
C LEU A 7 -21.33 26.01 -15.86
N LYS A 8 -22.13 25.38 -15.01
CA LYS A 8 -21.89 25.41 -13.55
C LYS A 8 -20.85 24.36 -13.21
N ILE A 9 -19.60 24.80 -13.12
CA ILE A 9 -18.41 23.97 -12.91
C ILE A 9 -17.91 24.19 -11.48
N TYR A 10 -17.65 23.09 -10.78
CA TYR A 10 -17.13 23.11 -9.42
C TYR A 10 -15.90 22.21 -9.29
N LEU A 11 -14.84 22.72 -8.66
CA LEU A 11 -13.75 21.88 -8.18
C LEU A 11 -14.27 21.07 -7.00
N VAL A 12 -13.98 19.77 -6.94
CA VAL A 12 -14.57 18.89 -5.90
C VAL A 12 -13.55 17.92 -5.31
N GLY A 13 -13.91 17.31 -4.19
CA GLY A 13 -13.25 16.10 -3.70
C GLY A 13 -11.83 16.32 -3.20
N GLY A 14 -10.90 15.51 -3.73
CA GLY A 14 -9.54 15.45 -3.23
C GLY A 14 -8.79 16.78 -3.38
N ALA A 15 -9.06 17.51 -4.47
CA ALA A 15 -8.41 18.79 -4.75
C ALA A 15 -8.80 19.86 -3.73
N VAL A 16 -10.09 20.02 -3.44
CA VAL A 16 -10.59 20.98 -2.45
C VAL A 16 -10.07 20.65 -1.05
N ARG A 17 -10.16 19.37 -0.65
CA ARG A 17 -9.65 18.89 0.64
C ARG A 17 -8.15 19.17 0.78
N ASP A 18 -7.35 18.76 -0.21
CA ASP A 18 -5.90 18.89 -0.14
C ASP A 18 -5.49 20.37 -0.16
N HIS A 19 -6.18 21.23 -0.92
CA HIS A 19 -6.01 22.69 -0.87
C HIS A 19 -6.26 23.26 0.55
N LEU A 20 -7.41 22.94 1.17
CA LEU A 20 -7.76 23.38 2.53
C LEU A 20 -6.76 22.87 3.60
N LEU A 21 -6.16 21.70 3.35
CA LEU A 21 -5.14 21.11 4.21
C LEU A 21 -3.72 21.61 3.93
N LYS A 22 -3.53 22.52 2.97
CA LYS A 22 -2.22 22.99 2.49
C LYS A 22 -1.32 21.84 1.99
N ILE A 23 -1.93 20.82 1.41
CA ILE A 23 -1.26 19.69 0.75
C ILE A 23 -1.20 20.00 -0.75
N ASN A 24 -0.08 19.70 -1.40
CA ASN A 24 0.07 19.88 -2.84
C ASN A 24 -1.03 19.12 -3.61
N VAL A 25 -1.81 19.85 -4.41
CA VAL A 25 -2.89 19.31 -5.25
C VAL A 25 -2.27 18.80 -6.55
N LYS A 26 -2.39 17.50 -6.82
CA LYS A 26 -1.86 16.88 -8.04
C LYS A 26 -2.89 16.76 -9.15
N ASP A 27 -4.08 16.31 -8.79
CA ASP A 27 -5.17 16.02 -9.70
C ASP A 27 -6.36 16.91 -9.32
N LYS A 28 -6.95 17.57 -10.31
CA LYS A 28 -8.17 18.38 -10.14
C LYS A 28 -9.34 17.66 -10.78
N ASP A 29 -10.30 17.32 -9.93
CA ASP A 29 -11.57 16.72 -10.34
C ASP A 29 -12.63 17.82 -10.39
N TRP A 30 -13.30 17.94 -11.52
CA TRP A 30 -14.35 18.93 -11.73
C TRP A 30 -15.71 18.26 -11.89
N VAL A 31 -16.75 18.86 -11.30
CA VAL A 31 -18.15 18.46 -11.49
C VAL A 31 -18.89 19.54 -12.27
N VAL A 32 -19.65 19.10 -13.27
CA VAL A 32 -20.49 19.95 -14.12
C VAL A 32 -21.95 19.67 -13.81
N VAL A 33 -22.67 20.70 -13.37
CA VAL A 33 -24.10 20.66 -13.03
C VAL A 33 -24.92 21.34 -14.12
N GLY A 34 -26.09 20.81 -14.46
CA GLY A 34 -26.99 21.42 -15.44
C GLY A 34 -26.56 21.25 -16.89
N SER A 35 -25.71 20.26 -17.19
CA SER A 35 -25.25 19.94 -18.54
C SER A 35 -25.53 18.48 -18.90
N ASP A 36 -25.42 18.15 -20.18
CA ASP A 36 -25.53 16.81 -20.73
C ASP A 36 -24.33 16.46 -21.63
N ILE A 37 -24.28 15.20 -22.08
CA ILE A 37 -23.18 14.71 -22.92
C ILE A 37 -23.08 15.50 -24.22
N LYS A 38 -24.21 15.79 -24.88
CA LYS A 38 -24.25 16.52 -26.16
C LYS A 38 -23.66 17.92 -26.02
N SER A 39 -24.02 18.63 -24.95
CA SER A 39 -23.54 19.97 -24.64
C SER A 39 -22.05 19.98 -24.33
N MET A 40 -21.57 19.01 -23.54
CA MET A 40 -20.13 18.86 -23.25
C MET A 40 -19.32 18.62 -24.54
N LEU A 41 -19.77 17.70 -25.41
CA LEU A 41 -19.10 17.42 -26.68
C LEU A 41 -19.10 18.64 -27.62
N LYS A 42 -20.21 19.38 -27.68
CA LYS A 42 -20.29 20.63 -28.47
C LYS A 42 -19.29 21.70 -28.01
N LEU A 43 -18.93 21.69 -26.72
CA LEU A 43 -17.93 22.57 -26.14
C LEU A 43 -16.48 22.05 -26.31
N GLY A 44 -16.27 20.97 -27.05
CA GLY A 44 -14.96 20.42 -27.37
C GLY A 44 -14.38 19.47 -26.30
N PHE A 45 -15.17 19.11 -25.28
CA PHE A 45 -14.73 18.11 -24.29
C PHE A 45 -14.66 16.71 -24.91
N LYS A 46 -13.65 15.92 -24.51
CA LYS A 46 -13.47 14.56 -25.01
C LYS A 46 -13.95 13.52 -24.01
N LEU A 47 -14.93 12.71 -24.38
CA LEU A 47 -15.43 11.61 -23.55
C LEU A 47 -14.37 10.50 -23.41
N VAL A 48 -14.06 10.08 -22.18
CA VAL A 48 -13.04 9.05 -21.89
C VAL A 48 -13.51 7.92 -20.97
N GLY A 49 -14.60 8.12 -20.23
CA GLY A 49 -15.14 7.11 -19.31
C GLY A 49 -15.99 6.04 -20.03
N LYS A 50 -15.68 4.76 -19.77
CA LYS A 50 -16.46 3.61 -20.30
C LYS A 50 -17.76 3.34 -19.53
N ASP A 51 -17.72 3.51 -18.20
CA ASP A 51 -18.84 3.18 -17.30
C ASP A 51 -19.72 4.42 -16.97
N PHE A 52 -19.16 5.62 -17.06
CA PHE A 52 -19.83 6.88 -16.74
C PHE A 52 -19.22 8.04 -17.55
N PRO A 53 -20.01 9.06 -17.98
CA PRO A 53 -19.52 10.22 -18.71
C PRO A 53 -18.54 11.09 -17.90
N VAL A 54 -17.26 10.76 -18.02
CA VAL A 54 -16.11 11.59 -17.65
C VAL A 54 -15.47 12.13 -18.92
N PHE A 55 -15.16 13.42 -18.91
CA PHE A 55 -14.61 14.15 -20.03
C PHE A 55 -13.24 14.73 -19.72
N LEU A 56 -12.38 14.83 -20.72
CA LEU A 56 -11.15 15.63 -20.66
C LEU A 56 -11.41 17.01 -21.23
N HIS A 57 -10.97 18.04 -20.52
CA HIS A 57 -11.03 19.43 -20.99
C HIS A 57 -10.08 19.64 -22.18
N PRO A 58 -10.50 20.30 -23.28
CA PRO A 58 -9.75 20.36 -24.53
C PRO A 58 -8.36 21.01 -24.43
N LYS A 59 -8.16 21.92 -23.46
CA LYS A 59 -6.88 22.62 -23.28
C LYS A 59 -6.04 22.00 -22.16
N THR A 60 -6.66 21.80 -21.00
CA THR A 60 -5.95 21.43 -19.76
C THR A 60 -5.84 19.93 -19.58
N HIS A 61 -6.64 19.13 -20.29
CA HIS A 61 -6.74 17.69 -20.13
C HIS A 61 -7.11 17.24 -18.70
N GLU A 62 -7.66 18.15 -17.88
CA GLU A 62 -8.22 17.83 -16.57
C GLU A 62 -9.56 17.09 -16.69
N GLU A 63 -9.95 16.33 -15.66
CA GLU A 63 -11.16 15.49 -15.66
C GLU A 63 -12.41 16.26 -15.22
N TYR A 64 -13.46 16.19 -16.04
CA TYR A 64 -14.77 16.82 -15.82
C TYR A 64 -15.85 15.74 -15.84
N ALA A 65 -16.57 15.58 -14.74
CA ALA A 65 -17.67 14.63 -14.62
C ALA A 65 -19.01 15.36 -14.56
N LEU A 66 -20.04 14.83 -15.24
CA LEU A 66 -21.40 15.32 -15.01
C LEU A 66 -21.85 14.96 -13.58
N ALA A 67 -22.66 15.81 -12.97
CA ALA A 67 -23.31 15.52 -11.69
C ALA A 67 -24.19 14.26 -11.81
N ARG A 68 -24.17 13.40 -10.79
CA ARG A 68 -24.88 12.12 -10.83
C ARG A 68 -25.39 11.64 -9.48
N THR A 69 -26.35 10.73 -9.53
CA THR A 69 -26.76 9.88 -8.40
C THR A 69 -26.37 8.42 -8.67
N GLU A 70 -26.24 7.66 -7.58
CA GLU A 70 -25.85 6.25 -7.60
C GLU A 70 -26.85 5.48 -6.75
N TYR A 71 -27.32 4.33 -7.22
CA TYR A 71 -28.08 3.39 -6.40
C TYR A 71 -27.64 1.96 -6.61
N LYS A 72 -27.77 1.17 -5.54
CA LYS A 72 -27.43 -0.25 -5.53
C LYS A 72 -28.53 -1.06 -6.22
N SER A 73 -28.17 -1.78 -7.28
CA SER A 73 -29.04 -2.69 -8.04
C SER A 73 -28.65 -4.17 -7.89
N GLY A 74 -27.62 -4.48 -7.08
CA GLY A 74 -27.15 -5.85 -6.86
C GLY A 74 -25.88 -5.90 -5.98
N HIS A 75 -25.26 -7.07 -5.87
CA HIS A 75 -24.01 -7.25 -5.12
C HIS A 75 -22.78 -6.91 -5.97
N GLY A 76 -21.72 -6.40 -5.33
CA GLY A 76 -20.44 -6.11 -5.96
C GLY A 76 -20.43 -4.90 -6.92
N TYR A 77 -19.32 -4.72 -7.64
CA TYR A 77 -19.06 -3.52 -8.48
C TYR A 77 -20.06 -3.31 -9.64
N LYS A 78 -20.65 -4.40 -10.17
CA LYS A 78 -21.69 -4.31 -11.22
C LYS A 78 -23.08 -4.01 -10.65
N GLY A 79 -23.22 -3.96 -9.33
CA GLY A 79 -24.46 -3.69 -8.63
C GLY A 79 -24.78 -2.20 -8.48
N PHE A 80 -24.27 -1.33 -9.35
CA PHE A 80 -24.60 0.10 -9.32
C PHE A 80 -25.10 0.57 -10.66
N LYS A 81 -26.22 1.29 -10.65
CA LYS A 81 -26.70 2.07 -11.79
C LYS A 81 -26.46 3.55 -11.52
N TYR A 82 -26.12 4.27 -12.57
CA TYR A 82 -25.79 5.69 -12.53
C TYR A 82 -26.85 6.47 -13.31
N TYR A 83 -27.25 7.59 -12.75
CA TYR A 83 -28.14 8.54 -13.43
C TYR A 83 -27.42 9.87 -13.48
N ALA A 84 -27.14 10.35 -14.69
CA ALA A 84 -26.63 11.69 -14.96
C ALA A 84 -27.65 12.41 -15.82
N THR A 85 -28.45 13.25 -15.18
CA THR A 85 -29.40 14.13 -15.85
C THR A 85 -29.05 15.57 -15.50
N PRO A 86 -29.35 16.55 -16.38
CA PRO A 86 -29.11 17.96 -16.08
C PRO A 86 -29.82 18.47 -14.82
N THR A 87 -30.84 17.75 -14.35
CA THR A 87 -31.62 18.07 -13.15
C THR A 87 -30.91 17.74 -11.84
N ILE A 88 -29.85 16.93 -11.86
CA ILE A 88 -29.15 16.53 -10.63
C ILE A 88 -28.37 17.72 -10.08
N SER A 89 -28.66 18.04 -8.83
CA SER A 89 -28.04 19.13 -8.10
C SER A 89 -26.63 18.78 -7.63
N LEU A 90 -25.83 19.82 -7.35
CA LEU A 90 -24.53 19.66 -6.69
C LEU A 90 -24.67 18.92 -5.35
N LYS A 91 -25.72 19.22 -4.58
CA LYS A 91 -25.96 18.60 -3.28
C LYS A 91 -26.15 17.08 -3.38
N GLU A 92 -26.89 16.63 -4.40
CA GLU A 92 -27.10 15.20 -4.67
C GLU A 92 -25.83 14.50 -5.14
N ASP A 93 -25.02 15.14 -6.00
CA ASP A 93 -23.71 14.58 -6.38
C ASP A 93 -22.76 14.45 -5.18
N LEU A 94 -22.75 15.43 -4.28
CA LEU A 94 -21.92 15.38 -3.09
C LEU A 94 -22.40 14.31 -2.09
N LEU A 95 -23.70 13.98 -2.06
CA LEU A 95 -24.31 13.01 -1.12
C LEU A 95 -23.74 11.59 -1.28
N ARG A 96 -23.44 11.20 -2.54
CA ARG A 96 -22.97 9.85 -2.88
C ARG A 96 -21.51 9.61 -2.49
N ARG A 97 -20.79 10.63 -2.04
CA ARG A 97 -19.36 10.53 -1.74
C ARG A 97 -19.12 9.77 -0.44
N ASP A 98 -17.88 9.32 -0.26
CA ASP A 98 -17.49 8.50 0.87
C ASP A 98 -17.42 9.32 2.17
N LEU A 99 -16.62 10.38 2.19
CA LEU A 99 -16.33 11.19 3.37
C LEU A 99 -16.78 12.64 3.18
N THR A 100 -17.23 13.27 4.28
CA THR A 100 -17.65 14.69 4.34
C THR A 100 -16.54 15.61 3.84
N ILE A 101 -15.29 15.36 4.23
CA ILE A 101 -14.12 16.12 3.77
C ILE A 101 -13.87 16.04 2.25
N ASN A 102 -14.45 15.04 1.57
CA ASN A 102 -14.41 14.89 0.11
C ASN A 102 -15.71 15.38 -0.56
N ALA A 103 -16.69 15.79 0.22
CA ALA A 103 -18.00 16.25 -0.21
C ALA A 103 -18.12 17.78 -0.13
N ILE A 104 -17.02 18.47 -0.41
CA ILE A 104 -16.91 19.93 -0.50
C ILE A 104 -16.67 20.28 -1.97
N ALA A 105 -17.35 21.31 -2.43
CA ALA A 105 -17.19 21.88 -3.77
C ALA A 105 -16.74 23.34 -3.68
N GLN A 106 -15.99 23.81 -4.68
CA GLN A 106 -15.56 25.19 -4.80
C GLN A 106 -15.86 25.69 -6.21
N ASP A 107 -16.49 26.86 -6.34
CA ASP A 107 -16.70 27.48 -7.66
C ASP A 107 -15.47 28.28 -8.13
N ASN A 108 -15.55 28.80 -9.35
CA ASN A 108 -14.49 29.60 -9.96
C ASN A 108 -14.25 30.97 -9.28
N LEU A 109 -15.17 31.42 -8.41
CA LEU A 109 -15.00 32.63 -7.60
C LEU A 109 -14.38 32.32 -6.23
N GLY A 110 -14.09 31.05 -5.96
CA GLY A 110 -13.49 30.59 -4.72
C GLY A 110 -14.50 30.32 -3.60
N LYS A 111 -15.81 30.44 -3.84
CA LYS A 111 -16.84 30.16 -2.84
C LYS A 111 -16.99 28.65 -2.62
N PHE A 112 -17.02 28.24 -1.36
CA PHE A 112 -17.23 26.85 -0.97
C PHE A 112 -18.72 26.50 -0.82
N TYR A 113 -19.07 25.29 -1.24
CA TYR A 113 -20.37 24.65 -1.08
C TYR A 113 -20.16 23.36 -0.28
N ASP A 114 -20.65 23.35 0.96
CA ASP A 114 -20.44 22.27 1.92
C ASP A 114 -21.76 21.87 2.62
N PRO A 115 -22.65 21.15 1.94
CA PRO A 115 -23.95 20.75 2.51
C PRO A 115 -23.83 19.67 3.60
N TYR A 116 -22.65 19.08 3.81
CA TYR A 116 -22.44 17.94 4.71
C TYR A 116 -21.38 18.21 5.80
N ASN A 117 -21.05 19.47 6.05
CA ASN A 117 -20.18 19.93 7.14
C ASN A 117 -18.73 19.40 7.07
N GLY A 118 -18.22 19.17 5.85
CA GLY A 118 -16.84 18.76 5.58
C GLY A 118 -15.78 19.77 6.01
N LEU A 119 -16.06 21.08 5.96
CA LEU A 119 -15.14 22.13 6.41
C LEU A 119 -14.88 22.04 7.92
N ASN A 120 -15.94 21.81 8.70
CA ASN A 120 -15.81 21.59 10.14
C ASN A 120 -15.07 20.28 10.45
N ASP A 121 -15.35 19.20 9.70
CA ASP A 121 -14.63 17.94 9.85
C ASP A 121 -13.15 18.07 9.48
N ILE A 122 -12.80 18.87 8.47
CA ILE A 122 -11.40 19.22 8.16
C ILE A 122 -10.75 19.96 9.33
N LYS A 123 -11.42 20.97 9.88
CA LYS A 123 -10.94 21.75 11.04
C LYS A 123 -10.68 20.86 12.25
N ASN A 124 -11.60 19.94 12.54
CA ASN A 124 -11.54 19.04 13.69
C ASN A 124 -10.75 17.75 13.43
N ARG A 125 -10.19 17.58 12.23
CA ARG A 125 -9.43 16.37 11.82
C ARG A 125 -10.27 15.09 11.92
N ILE A 126 -11.49 15.12 11.39
CA ILE A 126 -12.45 14.02 11.46
C ILE A 126 -12.67 13.38 10.08
N LEU A 127 -12.67 12.05 10.03
CA LEU A 127 -13.12 11.26 8.88
C LEU A 127 -14.54 10.74 9.16
N LYS A 128 -15.54 11.47 8.65
CA LYS A 128 -16.96 11.14 8.81
C LYS A 128 -17.57 10.74 7.46
N HIS A 129 -18.41 9.70 7.44
CA HIS A 129 -19.17 9.33 6.24
C HIS A 129 -20.23 10.39 5.92
N VAL A 130 -20.52 10.60 4.63
CA VAL A 130 -21.48 11.63 4.19
C VAL A 130 -22.91 11.25 4.54
N SER A 131 -23.32 10.03 4.22
CA SER A 131 -24.72 9.58 4.34
C SER A 131 -24.82 8.06 4.50
N LEU A 132 -26.02 7.57 4.83
CA LEU A 132 -26.27 6.13 4.97
C LEU A 132 -26.06 5.33 3.67
N SER A 133 -26.05 6.00 2.50
CA SER A 133 -25.63 5.39 1.22
C SER A 133 -24.18 4.88 1.24
N PHE A 134 -23.40 5.22 2.28
CA PHE A 134 -22.07 4.66 2.50
C PHE A 134 -22.07 3.12 2.53
N LYS A 135 -23.14 2.49 3.00
CA LYS A 135 -23.25 1.02 3.04
C LYS A 135 -23.34 0.38 1.65
N ASP A 136 -23.65 1.18 0.61
CA ASP A 136 -23.94 0.65 -0.71
C ASP A 136 -22.66 0.13 -1.39
N ASP A 137 -21.50 0.79 -1.21
CA ASP A 137 -20.20 0.35 -1.76
C ASP A 137 -19.26 -0.16 -0.65
N PRO A 138 -19.08 -1.49 -0.50
CA PRO A 138 -18.18 -2.08 0.47
C PRO A 138 -16.72 -1.62 0.36
N LEU A 139 -16.30 -1.12 -0.81
CA LEU A 139 -14.94 -0.59 -0.97
C LEU A 139 -14.71 0.64 -0.08
N ARG A 140 -15.76 1.36 0.33
CA ARG A 140 -15.63 2.54 1.20
C ARG A 140 -14.97 2.21 2.54
N VAL A 141 -15.11 0.98 3.04
CA VAL A 141 -14.37 0.50 4.23
C VAL A 141 -12.85 0.62 4.02
N LEU A 142 -12.34 0.11 2.88
CA LEU A 142 -10.93 0.18 2.53
C LEU A 142 -10.50 1.62 2.24
N ARG A 143 -11.34 2.42 1.57
CA ARG A 143 -11.04 3.82 1.27
C ARG A 143 -10.90 4.66 2.54
N VAL A 144 -11.79 4.48 3.52
CA VAL A 144 -11.70 5.17 4.81
C VAL A 144 -10.44 4.75 5.56
N ALA A 145 -10.13 3.45 5.63
CA ALA A 145 -8.87 2.98 6.22
C ALA A 145 -7.64 3.57 5.51
N ARG A 146 -7.69 3.72 4.17
CA ARG A 146 -6.61 4.35 3.40
C ARG A 146 -6.51 5.84 3.72
N PHE A 147 -7.63 6.55 3.84
CA PHE A 147 -7.62 7.97 4.21
C PHE A 147 -7.10 8.18 5.63
N ALA A 148 -7.43 7.30 6.57
CA ALA A 148 -6.84 7.29 7.91
C ALA A 148 -5.32 7.17 7.82
N ALA A 149 -4.79 6.21 7.07
CA ALA A 149 -3.35 6.08 6.85
C ALA A 149 -2.71 7.30 6.12
N LYS A 150 -3.38 7.85 5.10
CA LYS A 150 -2.91 9.03 4.34
C LYS A 150 -2.80 10.27 5.24
N LEU A 151 -3.78 10.49 6.12
CA LEU A 151 -3.95 11.74 6.86
C LEU A 151 -3.57 11.63 8.36
N ASN A 152 -3.08 10.47 8.81
CA ASN A 152 -2.68 10.24 10.19
C ASN A 152 -1.64 11.25 10.69
N TYR A 153 -0.66 11.62 9.87
CA TYR A 153 0.34 12.66 10.21
C TYR A 153 -0.24 14.05 10.47
N LEU A 154 -1.50 14.30 10.12
CA LEU A 154 -2.27 15.51 10.43
C LEU A 154 -3.26 15.29 11.58
N ASN A 155 -3.11 14.19 12.33
CA ASN A 155 -3.93 13.78 13.46
C ASN A 155 -5.41 13.52 13.12
N PHE A 156 -5.70 13.08 11.88
CA PHE A 156 -7.06 12.69 11.52
C PHE A 156 -7.52 11.42 12.26
N LYS A 157 -8.75 11.43 12.76
CA LYS A 157 -9.41 10.30 13.42
C LYS A 157 -10.71 9.94 12.71
N ILE A 158 -11.07 8.67 12.71
CA ILE A 158 -12.37 8.21 12.18
C ILE A 158 -13.46 8.51 13.21
N HIS A 159 -14.54 9.14 12.78
CA HIS A 159 -15.71 9.38 13.63
C HIS A 159 -16.37 8.06 14.05
N ASP A 160 -16.84 7.95 15.29
CA ASP A 160 -17.38 6.69 15.83
C ASP A 160 -18.55 6.13 15.03
N SER A 161 -19.44 7.00 14.53
CA SER A 161 -20.54 6.57 13.66
C SER A 161 -20.05 5.92 12.35
N THR A 162 -18.95 6.42 11.78
CA THR A 162 -18.33 5.84 10.58
C THR A 162 -17.70 4.49 10.90
N LEU A 163 -16.99 4.39 12.02
CA LEU A 163 -16.38 3.13 12.44
C LEU A 163 -17.43 2.06 12.74
N LYS A 164 -18.54 2.42 13.40
CA LYS A 164 -19.69 1.53 13.63
C LYS A 164 -20.28 1.03 12.32
N LEU A 165 -20.49 1.91 11.35
CA LEU A 165 -20.99 1.54 10.03
C LEU A 165 -20.02 0.62 9.28
N MET A 166 -18.72 0.91 9.32
CA MET A 166 -17.68 0.03 8.74
C MET A 166 -17.71 -1.37 9.37
N LYS A 167 -17.93 -1.49 10.68
CA LYS A 167 -18.03 -2.78 11.37
C LYS A 167 -19.27 -3.56 10.93
N ILE A 168 -20.42 -2.90 10.78
CA ILE A 168 -21.66 -3.52 10.26
C ILE A 168 -21.41 -4.07 8.85
N MET A 169 -20.86 -3.25 7.95
CA MET A 169 -20.53 -3.67 6.58
C MET A 169 -19.49 -4.80 6.54
N SER A 170 -18.57 -4.83 7.50
CA SER A 170 -17.55 -5.87 7.59
C SER A 170 -18.08 -7.22 7.99
N ASN A 171 -19.11 -7.22 8.84
CA ASN A 171 -19.76 -8.43 9.31
C ASN A 171 -20.88 -8.91 8.37
N SER A 172 -21.32 -8.10 7.39
CA SER A 172 -22.40 -8.49 6.48
C SER A 172 -21.98 -9.46 5.37
N GLY A 173 -20.69 -9.78 5.25
CA GLY A 173 -20.14 -10.61 4.18
C GLY A 173 -19.89 -9.87 2.86
N GLU A 174 -20.40 -8.64 2.70
CA GLU A 174 -20.33 -7.87 1.45
C GLU A 174 -18.89 -7.65 0.90
N LEU A 175 -17.89 -7.59 1.79
CA LEU A 175 -16.49 -7.44 1.36
C LEU A 175 -15.96 -8.63 0.54
N SER A 176 -16.53 -9.83 0.66
CA SER A 176 -16.08 -10.98 -0.14
C SER A 176 -16.41 -10.84 -1.62
N TYR A 177 -17.37 -9.98 -1.98
CA TYR A 177 -17.75 -9.69 -3.36
C TYR A 177 -16.89 -8.60 -4.01
N LEU A 178 -15.94 -8.00 -3.27
CA LEU A 178 -15.03 -7.01 -3.83
C LEU A 178 -14.06 -7.67 -4.81
N LYS A 179 -13.96 -7.08 -6.01
CA LYS A 179 -12.96 -7.47 -7.00
C LYS A 179 -11.55 -7.36 -6.40
N PRO A 180 -10.69 -8.39 -6.54
CA PRO A 180 -9.37 -8.37 -5.90
C PRO A 180 -8.47 -7.19 -6.30
N GLU A 181 -8.58 -6.71 -7.54
CA GLU A 181 -7.82 -5.57 -8.04
C GLU A 181 -8.20 -4.26 -7.35
N ARG A 182 -9.48 -4.09 -6.96
CA ARG A 182 -9.94 -2.92 -6.19
C ARG A 182 -9.35 -2.98 -4.77
N ILE A 183 -9.35 -4.15 -4.15
CA ILE A 183 -8.71 -4.38 -2.83
C ILE A 183 -7.22 -4.03 -2.91
N TRP A 184 -6.54 -4.56 -3.93
CA TRP A 184 -5.12 -4.28 -4.12
C TRP A 184 -4.84 -2.82 -4.40
N LYS A 185 -5.65 -2.13 -5.21
CA LYS A 185 -5.49 -0.70 -5.48
C LYS A 185 -5.54 0.14 -4.20
N GLU A 186 -6.51 -0.12 -3.32
CA GLU A 186 -6.61 0.58 -2.02
C GLU A 186 -5.43 0.22 -1.11
N THR A 187 -5.05 -1.06 -1.03
CA THR A 187 -3.91 -1.53 -0.22
C THR A 187 -2.58 -0.95 -0.72
N TYR A 188 -2.35 -0.91 -2.03
CA TYR A 188 -1.17 -0.33 -2.66
C TYR A 188 -1.04 1.16 -2.34
N ASN A 189 -2.15 1.91 -2.45
CA ASN A 189 -2.16 3.33 -2.11
C ASN A 189 -1.98 3.57 -0.61
N ALA A 190 -2.52 2.71 0.25
CA ALA A 190 -2.26 2.75 1.68
C ALA A 190 -0.76 2.51 1.99
N LEU A 191 -0.14 1.53 1.35
CA LEU A 191 1.30 1.25 1.48
C LEU A 191 2.19 2.40 1.01
N ARG A 192 1.69 3.35 0.21
CA ARG A 192 2.42 4.57 -0.21
C ARG A 192 2.30 5.73 0.79
N SER A 193 1.39 5.64 1.75
CA SER A 193 1.18 6.68 2.75
C SER A 193 2.37 6.79 3.72
N LYS A 194 2.38 7.85 4.55
CA LYS A 194 3.38 7.99 5.61
C LYS A 194 3.21 6.92 6.70
N ASP A 195 1.96 6.60 7.04
CA ASP A 195 1.59 5.71 8.13
C ASP A 195 0.78 4.49 7.64
N PRO A 196 1.37 3.60 6.81
CA PRO A 196 0.65 2.48 6.20
C PRO A 196 0.11 1.46 7.20
N GLN A 197 0.71 1.33 8.38
CA GLN A 197 0.25 0.45 9.46
C GLN A 197 -1.18 0.79 9.93
N ILE A 198 -1.56 2.07 9.88
CA ILE A 198 -2.89 2.54 10.28
C ILE A 198 -3.99 1.90 9.43
N TYR A 199 -3.73 1.67 8.13
CA TYR A 199 -4.69 1.02 7.25
C TYR A 199 -5.09 -0.37 7.77
N PHE A 200 -4.10 -1.20 8.10
CA PHE A 200 -4.35 -2.56 8.59
C PHE A 200 -4.92 -2.57 10.00
N GLN A 201 -4.49 -1.65 10.87
CA GLN A 201 -5.07 -1.48 12.22
C GLN A 201 -6.54 -1.09 12.17
N ILE A 202 -6.93 -0.16 11.28
CA ILE A 202 -8.34 0.21 11.10
C ILE A 202 -9.15 -0.97 10.52
N LEU A 203 -8.63 -1.68 9.52
CA LEU A 203 -9.28 -2.87 8.99
C LEU A 203 -9.47 -3.94 10.07
N LYS A 204 -8.51 -4.10 10.99
CA LYS A 204 -8.64 -4.99 12.16
C LYS A 204 -9.73 -4.49 13.11
N LYS A 205 -9.70 -3.20 13.46
CA LYS A 205 -10.65 -2.55 14.38
C LYS A 205 -12.11 -2.68 13.91
N CYS A 206 -12.34 -2.65 12.61
CA CYS A 206 -13.68 -2.82 12.03
C CYS A 206 -13.97 -4.25 11.55
N ASN A 207 -13.17 -5.26 11.89
CA ASN A 207 -13.31 -6.66 11.45
C ASN A 207 -13.16 -6.93 9.94
N ALA A 208 -12.76 -5.96 9.12
CA ALA A 208 -12.56 -6.17 7.69
C ALA A 208 -11.29 -6.98 7.37
N LEU A 209 -10.28 -6.95 8.24
CA LEU A 209 -8.98 -7.56 7.98
C LEU A 209 -9.08 -9.08 7.78
N SER A 210 -9.92 -9.79 8.55
CA SER A 210 -10.12 -11.24 8.44
C SER A 210 -10.67 -11.64 7.07
N SER A 211 -11.57 -10.86 6.49
CA SER A 211 -12.15 -11.13 5.17
C SER A 211 -11.18 -10.79 4.03
N ILE A 212 -10.45 -9.69 4.18
CA ILE A 212 -9.61 -9.13 3.11
C ILE A 212 -8.22 -9.80 3.07
N LEU A 213 -7.54 -9.86 4.22
CA LEU A 213 -6.18 -10.38 4.41
C LEU A 213 -6.13 -11.35 5.61
N PRO A 214 -6.78 -12.52 5.51
CA PRO A 214 -6.85 -13.48 6.61
C PRO A 214 -5.47 -13.90 7.12
N GLU A 215 -4.47 -13.99 6.22
CA GLU A 215 -3.11 -14.38 6.56
C GLU A 215 -2.44 -13.37 7.52
N ILE A 216 -2.70 -12.07 7.34
CA ILE A 216 -2.20 -11.02 8.24
C ILE A 216 -3.02 -10.99 9.54
N ASN A 217 -4.35 -11.14 9.44
CA ASN A 217 -5.21 -11.19 10.62
C ASN A 217 -4.83 -12.33 11.58
N LYS A 218 -4.34 -13.46 11.05
CA LYS A 218 -3.96 -14.65 11.82
C LYS A 218 -2.73 -14.43 12.71
N LEU A 219 -1.93 -13.40 12.45
CA LEU A 219 -0.73 -13.09 13.25
C LEU A 219 -1.09 -12.49 14.62
N TYR A 220 -2.25 -11.84 14.74
CA TYR A 220 -2.73 -11.32 16.01
C TYR A 220 -3.07 -12.47 16.97
N GLY A 221 -2.57 -12.37 18.20
CA GLY A 221 -2.67 -13.38 19.25
C GLY A 221 -1.59 -14.47 19.20
N ILE A 222 -0.65 -14.40 18.24
CA ILE A 222 0.47 -15.34 18.17
C ILE A 222 1.66 -14.77 18.95
N PRO A 223 2.08 -15.42 20.05
CA PRO A 223 3.11 -14.89 20.93
C PRO A 223 4.51 -15.09 20.34
N ALA A 224 5.31 -14.04 20.33
CA ALA A 224 6.72 -14.00 19.99
C ALA A 224 7.58 -13.96 21.28
N PRO A 225 8.88 -14.34 21.22
CA PRO A 225 9.70 -14.44 22.42
C PRO A 225 9.95 -13.08 23.07
N LEU A 226 9.55 -12.93 24.35
CA LEU A 226 9.66 -11.67 25.12
C LEU A 226 11.06 -11.04 25.09
N LYS A 227 12.11 -11.87 25.13
CA LYS A 227 13.52 -11.42 25.07
C LYS A 227 13.78 -10.48 23.89
N TRP A 228 13.11 -10.73 22.77
CA TRP A 228 13.34 -10.02 21.51
C TRP A 228 12.14 -9.18 21.10
N HIS A 229 10.95 -9.49 21.61
CA HIS A 229 9.67 -8.89 21.22
C HIS A 229 8.89 -8.46 22.46
N PRO A 230 9.15 -7.24 22.99
CA PRO A 230 8.46 -6.73 24.18
C PRO A 230 6.95 -6.59 23.99
N GLU A 231 6.48 -6.41 22.75
CA GLU A 231 5.07 -6.39 22.37
C GLU A 231 4.38 -7.75 22.52
N ILE A 232 5.14 -8.84 22.54
CA ILE A 232 4.71 -10.25 22.58
C ILE A 232 3.87 -10.67 21.35
N ASP A 233 3.04 -9.81 20.76
CA ASP A 233 2.12 -10.16 19.69
C ASP A 233 2.74 -9.98 18.30
N THR A 234 2.77 -11.07 17.52
CA THR A 234 3.32 -11.07 16.15
C THR A 234 2.58 -10.12 15.20
N GLY A 235 1.27 -9.93 15.39
CA GLY A 235 0.47 -8.98 14.62
C GLY A 235 0.85 -7.53 14.94
N ILE A 236 1.07 -7.21 16.22
CA ILE A 236 1.58 -5.90 16.66
C ILE A 236 2.99 -5.66 16.10
N HIS A 237 3.90 -6.62 16.25
CA HIS A 237 5.25 -6.61 15.69
C HIS A 237 5.22 -6.27 14.19
N THR A 238 4.39 -6.97 13.42
CA THR A 238 4.23 -6.74 11.98
C THR A 238 3.83 -5.29 11.65
N MET A 239 2.97 -4.67 12.47
CA MET A 239 2.56 -3.27 12.28
C MET A 239 3.66 -2.28 12.65
N LEU A 240 4.45 -2.56 13.69
CA LEU A 240 5.60 -1.76 14.09
C LEU A 240 6.70 -1.83 13.00
N THR A 241 7.02 -3.02 12.51
CA THR A 241 7.92 -3.22 11.36
C THR A 241 7.43 -2.46 10.12
N LEU A 242 6.12 -2.48 9.83
CA LEU A 242 5.55 -1.73 8.71
C LEU A 242 5.65 -0.20 8.90
N LYS A 243 5.59 0.29 10.15
CA LYS A 243 5.82 1.71 10.48
C LYS A 243 7.28 2.10 10.26
N ILE A 244 8.24 1.30 10.72
CA ILE A 244 9.66 1.59 10.52
C ILE A 244 10.04 1.56 9.04
N ILE A 245 9.65 0.53 8.29
CA ILE A 245 10.00 0.43 6.86
C ILE A 245 9.40 1.59 6.05
N SER A 246 8.28 2.19 6.49
CA SER A 246 7.71 3.35 5.80
C SER A 246 8.59 4.60 5.93
N GLN A 247 9.35 4.72 7.02
CA GLN A 247 10.31 5.79 7.25
C GLN A 247 11.60 5.55 6.45
N LEU A 248 12.00 4.28 6.29
CA LEU A 248 13.24 3.90 5.60
C LEU A 248 13.15 3.95 4.07
N THR A 249 11.97 3.72 3.48
CA THR A 249 11.82 3.68 2.02
C THR A 249 10.42 4.05 1.57
N LYS A 250 10.30 4.61 0.35
CA LYS A 250 9.01 4.84 -0.35
C LYS A 250 8.62 3.68 -1.27
N ASN A 251 9.47 2.67 -1.43
CA ASN A 251 9.26 1.57 -2.36
C ASN A 251 8.19 0.59 -1.84
N VAL A 252 7.04 0.52 -2.52
CA VAL A 252 5.91 -0.33 -2.09
C VAL A 252 6.26 -1.81 -2.07
N SER A 253 7.09 -2.30 -2.99
CA SER A 253 7.52 -3.70 -2.99
C SER A 253 8.24 -4.05 -1.69
N THR A 254 9.09 -3.15 -1.20
CA THR A 254 9.88 -3.34 0.02
C THR A 254 8.96 -3.29 1.25
N ARG A 255 8.05 -2.31 1.31
CA ARG A 255 7.06 -2.19 2.40
C ARG A 255 6.12 -3.40 2.47
N PHE A 256 5.66 -3.90 1.32
CA PHE A 256 4.80 -5.09 1.27
C PHE A 256 5.58 -6.37 1.65
N ALA A 257 6.85 -6.49 1.25
CA ALA A 257 7.69 -7.59 1.66
C ALA A 257 7.90 -7.60 3.19
N ALA A 258 8.15 -6.43 3.79
CA ALA A 258 8.19 -6.27 5.24
C ALA A 258 6.87 -6.62 5.93
N LEU A 259 5.71 -6.27 5.37
CA LEU A 259 4.40 -6.71 5.91
C LEU A 259 4.27 -8.26 5.93
N CYS A 260 4.95 -8.97 5.04
CA CYS A 260 4.83 -10.42 4.89
C CYS A 260 5.98 -11.22 5.51
N HIS A 261 7.01 -10.59 6.09
CA HIS A 261 8.24 -11.27 6.52
C HIS A 261 7.95 -12.46 7.45
N ASP A 262 7.06 -12.24 8.42
CA ASP A 262 6.69 -13.18 9.48
C ASP A 262 5.38 -13.93 9.25
N ILE A 263 4.80 -13.85 8.05
CA ILE A 263 3.45 -14.37 7.78
C ILE A 263 3.30 -15.87 8.06
N GLY A 264 4.41 -16.62 8.01
CA GLY A 264 4.45 -18.04 8.33
C GLY A 264 4.28 -18.38 9.80
N LYS A 265 4.50 -17.44 10.74
CA LYS A 265 4.22 -17.65 12.17
C LYS A 265 2.75 -18.00 12.41
N GLY A 266 1.87 -17.52 11.54
CA GLY A 266 0.45 -17.89 11.42
C GLY A 266 0.16 -19.39 11.28
N LEU A 267 1.15 -20.20 10.88
CA LEU A 267 1.01 -21.66 10.71
C LEU A 267 1.67 -22.46 11.82
N THR A 268 2.42 -21.82 12.73
CA THR A 268 3.13 -22.54 13.78
C THR A 268 2.13 -23.16 14.77
N PRO A 269 2.19 -24.48 15.03
CA PRO A 269 1.39 -25.12 16.07
C PRO A 269 1.66 -24.53 17.46
N LYS A 270 0.63 -24.43 18.31
CA LYS A 270 0.74 -23.84 19.67
C LYS A 270 1.86 -24.46 20.52
N LYS A 271 2.10 -25.77 20.39
CA LYS A 271 3.16 -26.49 21.11
C LYS A 271 4.59 -26.01 20.80
N LEU A 272 4.78 -25.27 19.70
CA LEU A 272 6.07 -24.72 19.28
C LEU A 272 6.18 -23.21 19.54
N TRP A 273 5.16 -22.60 20.15
CA TRP A 273 5.21 -21.20 20.55
C TRP A 273 6.13 -21.03 21.77
N PRO A 274 6.83 -19.88 21.89
CA PRO A 274 6.87 -18.74 20.97
C PRO A 274 8.04 -18.81 19.95
N ARG A 275 8.66 -19.97 19.72
CA ARG A 275 9.93 -20.07 18.96
C ARG A 275 9.78 -20.07 17.43
N HIS A 276 8.62 -20.46 16.90
CA HIS A 276 8.31 -20.43 15.46
C HIS A 276 9.38 -20.99 14.51
N PRO A 277 9.88 -22.23 14.72
CA PRO A 277 10.90 -22.81 13.85
C PRO A 277 10.39 -22.96 12.41
N GLY A 278 11.24 -22.59 11.44
CA GLY A 278 10.95 -22.75 10.01
C GLY A 278 9.84 -21.86 9.46
N HIS A 279 9.38 -20.85 10.21
CA HIS A 279 8.27 -19.99 9.80
C HIS A 279 8.53 -19.27 8.47
N GLY A 280 9.77 -18.84 8.20
CA GLY A 280 10.13 -18.18 6.94
C GLY A 280 9.80 -19.03 5.70
N ILE A 281 10.14 -20.32 5.71
CA ILE A 281 9.81 -21.26 4.62
C ILE A 281 8.31 -21.55 4.60
N ALA A 282 7.70 -21.78 5.77
CA ALA A 282 6.27 -22.05 5.90
C ALA A 282 5.39 -20.88 5.41
N GLY A 283 5.90 -19.64 5.42
CA GLY A 283 5.21 -18.46 4.90
C GLY A 283 5.11 -18.41 3.37
N ILE A 284 5.99 -19.09 2.63
CA ILE A 284 6.06 -18.97 1.16
C ILE A 284 4.75 -19.35 0.46
N PRO A 285 4.08 -20.49 0.79
CA PRO A 285 2.79 -20.83 0.20
C PRO A 285 1.71 -19.77 0.50
N LEU A 286 1.71 -19.18 1.70
CA LEU A 286 0.78 -18.11 2.08
C LEU A 286 1.00 -16.86 1.23
N ILE A 287 2.25 -16.42 1.08
CA ILE A 287 2.59 -15.26 0.24
C ILE A 287 2.17 -15.49 -1.21
N LYS A 288 2.42 -16.68 -1.76
CA LYS A 288 2.01 -17.04 -3.12
C LYS A 288 0.49 -17.01 -3.28
N LYS A 289 -0.25 -17.60 -2.33
CA LYS A 289 -1.73 -17.63 -2.31
C LYS A 289 -2.30 -16.22 -2.22
N LEU A 290 -1.79 -15.41 -1.29
CA LEU A 290 -2.19 -14.01 -1.10
C LEU A 290 -1.96 -13.17 -2.37
N CYS A 291 -0.75 -13.25 -2.94
CA CYS A 291 -0.42 -12.51 -4.15
C CYS A 291 -1.27 -12.94 -5.35
N LYS A 292 -1.59 -14.24 -5.46
CA LYS A 292 -2.52 -14.75 -6.49
C LYS A 292 -3.94 -14.22 -6.27
N LYS A 293 -4.45 -14.32 -5.03
CA LYS A 293 -5.79 -13.84 -4.63
C LYS A 293 -5.99 -12.39 -5.03
N LEU A 294 -5.06 -11.50 -4.63
CA LEU A 294 -5.16 -10.06 -4.83
C LEU A 294 -4.56 -9.55 -6.15
N LYS A 295 -4.14 -10.46 -7.04
CA LYS A 295 -3.45 -10.14 -8.32
C LYS A 295 -2.29 -9.16 -8.13
N ILE A 296 -1.49 -9.39 -7.09
CA ILE A 296 -0.32 -8.56 -6.76
C ILE A 296 0.76 -8.73 -7.83
N PRO A 297 1.39 -7.63 -8.30
CA PRO A 297 2.49 -7.67 -9.26
C PRO A 297 3.61 -8.65 -8.91
N ASN A 298 4.16 -9.30 -9.93
CA ASN A 298 5.13 -10.40 -9.77
C ASN A 298 6.45 -9.95 -9.11
N ASN A 299 6.88 -8.71 -9.33
CA ASN A 299 8.06 -8.13 -8.69
C ASN A 299 7.89 -8.03 -7.16
N ILE A 300 6.71 -7.58 -6.70
CA ILE A 300 6.36 -7.49 -5.27
C ILE A 300 6.30 -8.88 -4.64
N LYS A 301 5.61 -9.82 -5.31
CA LYS A 301 5.53 -11.23 -4.87
C LYS A 301 6.92 -11.85 -4.71
N LYS A 302 7.79 -11.69 -5.72
CA LYS A 302 9.14 -12.25 -5.69
C LYS A 302 9.96 -11.69 -4.53
N LEU A 303 9.95 -10.38 -4.31
CA LEU A 303 10.68 -9.78 -3.20
C LEU A 303 10.16 -10.25 -1.84
N SER A 304 8.84 -10.40 -1.69
CA SER A 304 8.22 -10.88 -0.44
C SER A 304 8.64 -12.31 -0.12
N ILE A 305 8.70 -13.19 -1.13
CA ILE A 305 9.18 -14.57 -0.96
C ILE A 305 10.66 -14.59 -0.55
N LEU A 306 11.50 -13.73 -1.15
CA LEU A 306 12.92 -13.65 -0.80
C LEU A 306 13.12 -13.13 0.62
N SER A 307 12.38 -12.10 1.01
CA SER A 307 12.42 -11.53 2.36
C SER A 307 12.04 -12.57 3.42
N ALA A 308 10.92 -13.28 3.25
CA ALA A 308 10.51 -14.32 4.20
C ALA A 308 11.56 -15.44 4.37
N LYS A 309 12.37 -15.71 3.34
CA LYS A 309 13.44 -16.71 3.42
C LYS A 309 14.70 -16.24 4.14
N ILE A 310 15.00 -14.94 4.10
CA ILE A 310 16.37 -14.43 4.32
C ILE A 310 16.46 -13.45 5.47
N HIS A 311 15.41 -12.71 5.81
CA HIS A 311 15.50 -11.60 6.77
C HIS A 311 16.10 -12.04 8.12
N ASP A 312 15.71 -13.20 8.66
CA ASP A 312 16.29 -13.77 9.88
C ASP A 312 17.80 -14.01 9.79
N ILE A 313 18.28 -14.45 8.63
CA ILE A 313 19.70 -14.75 8.39
C ILE A 313 20.53 -13.47 8.45
N ILE A 314 19.95 -12.33 8.06
CA ILE A 314 20.65 -11.04 8.11
C ILE A 314 20.87 -10.58 9.56
N HIS A 315 19.98 -10.90 10.49
CA HIS A 315 20.19 -10.57 11.91
C HIS A 315 21.46 -11.22 12.47
N ASP A 316 21.79 -12.41 11.97
CA ASP A 316 22.92 -13.24 12.38
C ASP A 316 24.08 -13.21 11.37
N ILE A 317 24.15 -12.17 10.53
CA ILE A 317 25.08 -12.11 9.39
C ILE A 317 26.55 -12.28 9.78
N TYR A 318 26.94 -11.83 10.98
CA TYR A 318 28.32 -11.92 11.47
C TYR A 318 28.77 -13.36 11.77
N ASN A 319 27.83 -14.27 12.00
CA ASN A 319 28.11 -15.68 12.28
C ASN A 319 27.95 -16.57 11.03
N GLN A 320 27.58 -16.00 9.89
CA GLN A 320 27.39 -16.75 8.65
C GLN A 320 28.70 -17.06 7.95
N LYS A 321 28.80 -18.25 7.35
CA LYS A 321 29.98 -18.62 6.56
C LYS A 321 30.03 -17.79 5.27
N PRO A 322 31.23 -17.51 4.72
CA PRO A 322 31.37 -16.79 3.46
C PRO A 322 30.57 -17.44 2.31
N GLU A 323 30.53 -18.77 2.26
CA GLU A 323 29.79 -19.54 1.28
C GLU A 323 28.27 -19.30 1.38
N ASP A 324 27.74 -19.21 2.60
CA ASP A 324 26.32 -18.96 2.85
C ASP A 324 25.94 -17.52 2.49
N ILE A 325 26.78 -16.55 2.83
CA ILE A 325 26.61 -15.14 2.44
C ILE A 325 26.60 -15.00 0.91
N LEU A 326 27.54 -15.65 0.23
CA LEU A 326 27.58 -15.64 -1.24
C LEU A 326 26.32 -16.29 -1.83
N ASN A 327 25.85 -17.39 -1.24
CA ASN A 327 24.62 -18.05 -1.63
C ASN A 327 23.39 -17.13 -1.45
N ILE A 328 23.33 -16.33 -0.38
CA ILE A 328 22.26 -15.33 -0.19
C ILE A 328 22.23 -14.35 -1.37
N TYR A 329 23.37 -13.80 -1.80
CA TYR A 329 23.42 -12.91 -2.97
C TYR A 329 22.95 -13.59 -4.25
N ASN A 330 23.28 -14.87 -4.42
CA ASN A 330 22.79 -15.67 -5.55
C ASN A 330 21.26 -15.88 -5.48
N ILE A 331 20.72 -16.23 -4.31
CA ILE A 331 19.27 -16.46 -4.11
C ILE A 331 18.47 -15.20 -4.39
N ILE A 332 18.94 -14.04 -3.92
CA ILE A 332 18.25 -12.77 -4.18
C ILE A 332 18.50 -12.24 -5.58
N ASP A 333 19.30 -12.92 -6.40
CA ASP A 333 19.65 -12.50 -7.76
C ASP A 333 20.37 -11.14 -7.79
N ALA A 334 21.22 -10.87 -6.79
CA ALA A 334 21.83 -9.56 -6.56
C ALA A 334 22.63 -9.09 -7.78
N TRP A 335 23.32 -10.00 -8.47
CA TRP A 335 24.19 -9.68 -9.60
C TRP A 335 23.47 -9.09 -10.82
N ARG A 336 22.17 -9.42 -10.99
CA ARG A 336 21.32 -8.83 -12.03
C ARG A 336 20.38 -7.75 -11.47
N LYS A 337 20.13 -7.79 -10.16
CA LYS A 337 19.17 -6.95 -9.44
C LYS A 337 19.81 -6.41 -8.15
N PRO A 338 20.84 -5.55 -8.27
CA PRO A 338 21.62 -5.05 -7.13
C PRO A 338 20.75 -4.33 -6.10
N GLU A 339 19.63 -3.74 -6.53
CA GLU A 339 18.69 -3.04 -5.64
C GLU A 339 18.12 -3.95 -4.55
N ARG A 340 18.06 -5.27 -4.78
CA ARG A 340 17.53 -6.23 -3.80
C ARG A 340 18.38 -6.37 -2.55
N VAL A 341 19.69 -6.15 -2.65
CA VAL A 341 20.60 -6.16 -1.49
C VAL A 341 20.14 -5.10 -0.49
N LYS A 342 19.96 -3.87 -0.97
CA LYS A 342 19.45 -2.76 -0.15
C LYS A 342 18.03 -3.03 0.33
N GLN A 343 17.14 -3.58 -0.50
CA GLN A 343 15.78 -3.89 -0.07
C GLN A 343 15.74 -4.89 1.09
N ILE A 344 16.52 -5.97 1.03
CA ILE A 344 16.58 -6.99 2.09
C ILE A 344 17.21 -6.42 3.36
N ALA A 345 18.28 -5.62 3.23
CA ALA A 345 18.89 -4.93 4.36
C ALA A 345 17.88 -4.03 5.09
N LEU A 346 17.13 -3.21 4.35
CA LEU A 346 16.11 -2.32 4.92
C LEU A 346 14.94 -3.08 5.57
N ILE A 347 14.53 -4.22 5.00
CA ILE A 347 13.47 -5.04 5.60
C ILE A 347 13.95 -5.63 6.93
N SER A 348 15.18 -6.13 6.98
CA SER A 348 15.76 -6.70 8.19
C SER A 348 15.98 -5.62 9.27
N GLU A 349 16.43 -4.43 8.86
CA GLU A 349 16.50 -3.27 9.76
C GLU A 349 15.12 -2.90 10.34
N ALA A 350 14.11 -2.85 9.49
CA ALA A 350 12.75 -2.54 9.93
C ALA A 350 12.18 -3.59 10.88
N ASP A 351 12.54 -4.86 10.70
CA ASP A 351 12.15 -5.95 11.59
C ASP A 351 12.87 -5.86 12.95
N ALA A 352 14.17 -5.55 12.96
CA ALA A 352 14.92 -5.36 14.20
C ALA A 352 14.45 -4.14 15.00
N ARG A 353 14.17 -3.01 14.32
CA ARG A 353 13.70 -1.77 14.94
C ARG A 353 12.19 -1.75 15.18
N GLY A 354 11.45 -2.65 14.54
CA GLY A 354 9.99 -2.75 14.59
C GLY A 354 9.46 -3.35 15.88
N ARG A 355 10.08 -3.04 17.02
CA ARG A 355 9.77 -3.59 18.35
C ARG A 355 9.66 -2.44 19.33
N LEU A 356 8.81 -2.58 20.35
CA LEU A 356 8.66 -1.52 21.35
C LEU A 356 10.00 -1.21 22.00
N THR A 357 10.31 0.08 22.18
CA THR A 357 11.55 0.61 22.80
C THR A 357 12.82 0.50 21.95
N LEU A 358 12.76 -0.15 20.78
CA LEU A 358 13.91 -0.39 19.91
C LEU A 358 13.83 0.41 18.60
N GLU A 359 12.90 1.35 18.46
CA GLU A 359 12.65 2.07 17.20
C GLU A 359 13.86 2.89 16.71
N LEU A 360 14.73 3.29 17.64
CA LEU A 360 15.94 4.07 17.41
C LEU A 360 17.22 3.24 17.48
N MET A 361 17.13 1.92 17.66
CA MET A 361 18.32 1.08 17.74
C MET A 361 19.14 1.16 16.43
N GLU A 362 20.46 1.19 16.57
CA GLU A 362 21.36 1.07 15.42
C GLU A 362 21.34 -0.37 14.90
N TYR A 363 21.21 -0.53 13.58
CA TYR A 363 21.23 -1.83 12.91
C TYR A 363 22.40 -1.94 11.94
N LYS A 364 23.55 -2.43 12.43
CA LYS A 364 24.80 -2.48 11.67
C LYS A 364 24.84 -3.60 10.64
N GLN A 365 24.09 -4.68 10.86
CA GLN A 365 24.05 -5.87 10.02
C GLN A 365 23.65 -5.55 8.58
N GLY A 366 22.63 -4.69 8.41
CA GLY A 366 22.15 -4.29 7.08
C GLY A 366 23.22 -3.52 6.29
N LYS A 367 23.96 -2.62 6.96
CA LYS A 367 25.08 -1.89 6.35
C LYS A 367 26.22 -2.85 6.00
N TYR A 368 26.59 -3.75 6.91
CA TYR A 368 27.62 -4.74 6.68
C TYR A 368 27.31 -5.63 5.46
N PHE A 369 26.06 -6.08 5.33
CA PHE A 369 25.58 -6.81 4.15
C PHE A 369 25.72 -6.00 2.85
N ILE A 370 25.38 -4.72 2.87
CA ILE A 370 25.56 -3.85 1.69
C ILE A 370 27.04 -3.65 1.35
N ASP A 371 27.89 -3.42 2.35
CA ASP A 371 29.31 -3.14 2.17
C ASP A 371 30.05 -4.36 1.57
N MET A 372 29.75 -5.57 2.07
CA MET A 372 30.25 -6.82 1.48
C MET A 372 29.87 -6.95 0.00
N TYR A 373 28.61 -6.73 -0.33
CA TYR A 373 28.14 -6.79 -1.71
C TYR A 373 28.88 -5.79 -2.60
N ASN A 374 29.00 -4.54 -2.16
CA ASN A 374 29.67 -3.48 -2.91
C ASN A 374 31.15 -3.78 -3.13
N PHE A 375 31.83 -4.38 -2.16
CA PHE A 375 33.23 -4.80 -2.29
C PHE A 375 33.38 -5.88 -3.37
N ILE A 376 32.57 -6.93 -3.32
CA ILE A 376 32.63 -8.07 -4.25
C ILE A 376 32.17 -7.67 -5.66
N SER A 377 31.22 -6.74 -5.77
CA SER A 377 30.66 -6.31 -7.06
C SER A 377 31.64 -5.52 -7.93
N LYS A 378 32.76 -5.06 -7.36
CA LYS A 378 33.86 -4.42 -8.11
C LYS A 378 34.66 -5.40 -8.96
N LEU A 379 34.43 -6.71 -8.82
CA LEU A 379 35.12 -7.73 -9.60
C LEU A 379 34.95 -7.48 -11.11
N ASN A 380 36.05 -7.30 -11.83
CA ASN A 380 36.02 -7.10 -13.27
C ASN A 380 35.81 -8.43 -14.00
N ILE A 381 34.54 -8.75 -14.27
CA ILE A 381 34.14 -9.99 -14.95
C ILE A 381 34.73 -10.08 -16.37
N LYS A 382 34.89 -8.95 -17.08
CA LYS A 382 35.45 -8.96 -18.45
C LYS A 382 36.89 -9.47 -18.45
N ASN A 383 37.71 -9.03 -17.49
CA ASN A 383 39.09 -9.50 -17.38
C ASN A 383 39.15 -11.01 -17.08
N ILE A 384 38.25 -11.52 -16.24
CA ILE A 384 38.18 -12.96 -15.93
C ILE A 384 37.80 -13.77 -17.17
N ILE A 385 36.84 -13.28 -17.97
CA ILE A 385 36.41 -13.96 -19.20
C ILE A 385 37.53 -13.91 -20.25
N ASN A 386 38.23 -12.78 -20.40
CA ASN A 386 39.27 -12.62 -21.41
C ASN A 386 40.55 -13.41 -21.07
N ASN A 387 40.88 -13.56 -19.79
CA ASN A 387 42.06 -14.32 -19.36
C ASN A 387 41.87 -15.83 -19.39
N ILE A 388 40.66 -16.30 -19.70
CA ILE A 388 40.27 -17.69 -19.52
C ILE A 388 39.64 -18.20 -20.81
N ASN A 389 40.35 -19.10 -21.50
CA ASN A 389 39.91 -19.75 -22.73
C ASN A 389 38.85 -20.86 -22.46
N LEU A 390 37.83 -20.60 -21.63
CA LEU A 390 36.85 -21.60 -21.17
C LEU A 390 35.44 -21.34 -21.72
N LYS A 391 34.74 -22.43 -22.11
CA LYS A 391 33.32 -22.40 -22.52
C LYS A 391 32.37 -22.46 -21.31
N GLY A 392 31.37 -21.58 -21.28
CA GLY A 392 30.10 -21.70 -20.53
C GLY A 392 30.16 -22.02 -19.03
N ILE A 393 30.01 -23.30 -18.67
CA ILE A 393 29.87 -23.79 -17.27
C ILE A 393 31.10 -23.45 -16.42
N ASN A 394 32.28 -23.50 -17.03
CA ASN A 394 33.53 -23.19 -16.35
C ASN A 394 33.67 -21.68 -16.01
N ILE A 395 33.01 -20.79 -16.76
CA ILE A 395 33.03 -19.34 -16.51
C ILE A 395 32.26 -19.02 -15.23
N ASN A 396 31.03 -19.52 -15.08
CA ASN A 396 30.21 -19.25 -13.90
C ASN A 396 30.84 -19.77 -12.61
N LYS A 397 31.41 -20.98 -12.63
CA LYS A 397 32.12 -21.55 -11.48
C LYS A 397 33.33 -20.70 -11.10
N THR A 398 34.09 -20.22 -12.09
CA THR A 398 35.24 -19.36 -11.85
C THR A 398 34.83 -18.02 -11.25
N ILE A 399 33.79 -17.37 -11.78
CA ILE A 399 33.26 -16.11 -11.23
C ILE A 399 32.82 -16.30 -9.78
N GLN A 400 32.13 -17.39 -9.46
CA GLN A 400 31.70 -17.68 -8.08
C GLN A 400 32.90 -17.89 -7.14
N ASN A 401 33.94 -18.60 -7.59
CA ASN A 401 35.16 -18.79 -6.80
C ASN A 401 35.90 -17.47 -6.55
N GLU A 402 36.03 -16.61 -7.56
CA GLU A 402 36.67 -15.30 -7.40
C GLU A 402 35.87 -14.38 -6.46
N ARG A 403 34.53 -14.40 -6.56
CA ARG A 403 33.66 -13.70 -5.60
C ARG A 403 33.84 -14.21 -4.19
N LEU A 404 33.95 -15.53 -4.01
CA LEU A 404 34.17 -16.13 -2.70
C LEU A 404 35.54 -15.74 -2.12
N LYS A 405 36.59 -15.68 -2.95
CA LYS A 405 37.92 -15.20 -2.53
C LYS A 405 37.86 -13.75 -2.06
N LEU A 406 37.21 -12.85 -2.82
CA LEU A 406 37.03 -11.45 -2.42
C LEU A 406 36.19 -11.31 -1.15
N LEU A 407 35.14 -12.10 -0.99
CA LEU A 407 34.36 -12.10 0.24
C LEU A 407 35.21 -12.53 1.44
N LYS A 408 35.99 -13.60 1.30
CA LYS A 408 36.91 -14.07 2.35
C LYS A 408 37.97 -13.01 2.70
N SER A 409 38.48 -12.26 1.72
CA SER A 409 39.44 -11.18 2.00
C SER A 409 38.80 -9.98 2.68
N PHE A 410 37.56 -9.64 2.32
CA PHE A 410 36.79 -8.60 3.02
C PHE A 410 36.55 -8.98 4.48
N LEU A 411 36.10 -10.20 4.75
CA LEU A 411 35.81 -10.68 6.11
C LEU A 411 37.06 -10.76 7.00
N LYS A 412 38.26 -10.92 6.43
CA LYS A 412 39.53 -10.90 7.18
C LYS A 412 40.04 -9.49 7.48
N SER A 413 39.57 -8.45 6.77
CA SER A 413 40.04 -7.06 6.92
C SER A 413 39.15 -6.21 7.83
N LYS A 414 38.13 -6.82 8.43
CA LYS A 414 37.17 -6.23 9.36
C LYS A 414 37.21 -6.99 10.67
#